data_AF-A0A0Q8PQG8-F1
#
_entry.id   AF-A0A0Q8PQG8-F1
#
_cell.length_a   1.000
_cell.length_b   1.000
_cell.length_c   1.000
_cell.angle_alpha   90.00
_cell.angle_beta   90.00
_cell.angle_gamma   90.00
#
_symmetry.space_group_name_H-M   'P 1'
#
loop_
_entity.id
_entity.type
_entity.pdbx_description
1 polymer ?
#
loop_
_entity_poly.entity_id
_entity_poly.type
_entity_poly.pdbx_seq_one_letter_code
_entity_poly.pdbx_strand_id
1 'polypeptide(L)'
;MERNREEPEDFLIPSRVERESLKRGWLAKLIFEPGASAREGESPERMFVEVTRVLEDRYLGRLVNDPMSLSAPAYGDLIEFGPENVIDFMRLGPLRKMLLKRQASRRG
;
A
#
# COMPACT_ATOMS: atom_id res chain seq x y z
N MET A 1 20.88 -27.34 5.84
CA MET A 1 20.04 -27.10 4.65
C MET A 1 18.62 -26.93 5.14
N GLU A 2 18.27 -25.72 5.57
CA GLU A 2 16.90 -25.42 6.03
C GLU A 2 16.02 -25.18 4.81
N ARG A 3 14.98 -25.99 4.72
CA ARG A 3 14.08 -26.09 3.58
C ARG A 3 13.12 -24.90 3.65
N ASN A 4 13.38 -23.86 2.87
CA ASN A 4 12.39 -22.83 2.54
C ASN A 4 11.21 -23.56 1.90
N ARG A 5 10.16 -23.86 2.69
CA ARG A 5 8.85 -24.22 2.16
C ARG A 5 8.25 -22.93 1.64
N GLU A 6 8.69 -22.54 0.45
CA GLU A 6 7.98 -21.61 -0.40
C GLU A 6 6.75 -22.38 -0.90
N GLU A 7 5.73 -22.46 -0.04
CA GLU A 7 4.38 -22.76 -0.48
C GLU A 7 4.05 -21.76 -1.59
N PRO A 8 3.46 -22.18 -2.73
CA PRO A 8 3.01 -21.24 -3.73
C PRO A 8 1.98 -20.33 -3.06
N GLU A 9 2.34 -19.06 -2.87
CA GLU A 9 1.47 -18.07 -2.24
C GLU A 9 0.24 -17.90 -3.13
N ASP A 10 -0.82 -18.63 -2.83
CA ASP A 10 -2.15 -18.31 -3.32
C ASP A 10 -2.39 -16.86 -2.92
N PHE A 11 -2.42 -15.96 -3.91
CA PHE A 11 -2.73 -14.54 -3.75
C PHE A 11 -4.19 -14.39 -3.32
N LEU A 12 -4.49 -14.79 -2.09
CA LEU A 12 -5.80 -14.68 -1.49
C LEU A 12 -5.97 -13.24 -1.03
N ILE A 13 -6.98 -12.57 -1.58
CA ILE A 13 -7.44 -11.29 -1.05
C ILE A 13 -7.80 -11.51 0.42
N PRO A 14 -7.28 -10.70 1.36
CA PRO A 14 -7.58 -10.88 2.77
C PRO A 14 -9.08 -10.81 3.07
N SER A 15 -9.51 -11.53 4.10
CA SER A 15 -10.90 -11.53 4.52
C SER A 15 -11.36 -10.12 4.91
N ARG A 16 -12.67 -9.87 4.85
CA ARG A 16 -13.23 -8.57 5.27
C ARG A 16 -12.83 -8.20 6.70
N VAL A 17 -12.89 -9.17 7.62
CA VAL A 17 -12.51 -8.98 9.02
C VAL A 17 -11.05 -8.55 9.16
N GLU A 18 -10.15 -9.15 8.38
CA GLU A 18 -8.74 -8.74 8.37
C GLU A 18 -8.57 -7.32 7.84
N ARG A 19 -9.29 -6.97 6.77
CA ARG A 19 -9.26 -5.64 6.16
C ARG A 19 -9.88 -4.55 7.04
N GLU A 20 -10.83 -4.89 7.91
CA GLU A 20 -11.40 -3.99 8.93
C GLU A 20 -10.48 -3.83 10.15
N SER A 21 -9.49 -4.71 10.32
CA SER A 21 -8.59 -4.74 11.47
C SER A 21 -7.27 -3.96 11.29
N LEU A 22 -7.12 -3.23 10.19
CA LEU A 22 -5.90 -2.47 9.90
C LEU A 22 -5.58 -1.45 11.00
N LYS A 23 -4.29 -1.32 11.33
CA LYS A 23 -3.81 -0.44 12.40
C LYS A 23 -2.88 0.63 11.87
N ARG A 24 -2.83 1.76 12.57
CA ARG A 24 -1.84 2.81 12.32
C ARG A 24 -0.42 2.23 12.27
N GLY A 25 0.34 2.59 11.23
CA GLY A 25 1.69 2.10 10.95
C GLY A 25 1.76 0.86 10.06
N TRP A 26 0.63 0.19 9.78
CA TRP A 26 0.58 -0.89 8.80
C TRP A 26 0.56 -0.34 7.37
N LEU A 27 1.00 -1.16 6.42
CA LEU A 27 0.89 -0.84 4.99
C LEU A 27 -0.32 -1.57 4.41
N ALA A 28 -1.25 -0.83 3.82
CA ALA A 28 -2.29 -1.34 2.96
C ALA A 28 -1.79 -1.33 1.51
N LYS A 29 -2.00 -2.42 0.78
CA LYS A 29 -1.80 -2.45 -0.67
C LYS A 29 -3.14 -2.18 -1.34
N LEU A 30 -3.18 -1.20 -2.22
CA LEU A 30 -4.36 -0.79 -2.98
C LEU A 30 -4.09 -0.88 -4.48
N ILE A 31 -5.16 -0.86 -5.28
CA ILE A 31 -5.09 -0.65 -6.73
C ILE A 31 -5.53 0.78 -7.01
N PHE A 32 -4.71 1.53 -7.72
CA PHE A 32 -5.04 2.87 -8.21
C PHE A 32 -5.31 2.78 -9.70
N GLU A 33 -6.47 3.28 -10.13
CA GLU A 33 -6.87 3.29 -11.53
C GLU A 33 -6.61 4.67 -12.15
N PRO A 34 -6.27 4.73 -13.45
CA PRO A 34 -6.22 5.98 -14.18
C PRO A 34 -7.57 6.71 -14.11
N GLY A 35 -7.53 8.04 -13.97
CA GLY A 35 -8.75 8.85 -13.91
C GLY A 35 -9.48 8.94 -15.27
N ALA A 36 -10.67 9.56 -15.28
CA ALA A 36 -11.44 9.77 -16.51
C ALA A 36 -10.71 10.59 -17.59
N SER A 37 -9.70 11.35 -17.20
CA SER A 37 -8.82 12.15 -18.08
C SER A 37 -7.41 11.55 -18.18
N ALA A 38 -7.29 10.23 -18.01
CA ALA A 38 -6.04 9.51 -18.12
C ALA A 38 -5.35 9.77 -19.46
N ARG A 39 -4.04 9.96 -19.41
CA ARG A 39 -3.20 10.10 -20.59
C ARG A 39 -2.93 8.72 -21.20
N GLU A 40 -2.61 8.72 -22.49
CA GLU A 40 -2.12 7.52 -23.16
C GLU A 40 -0.90 6.97 -22.42
N GLY A 41 -0.94 5.68 -22.06
CA GLY A 41 0.11 5.02 -21.29
C GLY A 41 -0.12 4.95 -19.78
N GLU A 42 -1.14 5.62 -19.23
CA GLU A 42 -1.54 5.39 -17.83
C GLU A 42 -2.23 4.03 -17.69
N SER A 43 -1.87 3.28 -16.64
CA SER A 43 -2.42 1.95 -16.36
C SER A 43 -2.64 1.75 -14.86
N PRO A 44 -3.51 0.79 -14.44
CA PRO A 44 -3.71 0.52 -13.02
C PRO A 44 -2.44 0.06 -12.31
N GLU A 45 -2.18 0.62 -11.14
CA GLU A 45 -0.97 0.33 -10.35
C GLU A 45 -1.29 -0.15 -8.94
N ARG A 46 -0.49 -1.11 -8.46
CA ARG A 46 -0.58 -1.62 -7.09
C ARG A 46 0.43 -0.87 -6.22
N MET A 47 -0.07 -0.08 -5.28
CA MET A 47 0.77 0.78 -4.45
C MET A 47 0.51 0.56 -2.96
N PHE A 48 1.46 0.96 -2.13
CA PHE A 48 1.39 0.85 -0.68
C PHE A 48 1.05 2.19 -0.03
N VAL A 49 0.11 2.13 0.90
CA VAL A 49 -0.34 3.26 1.71
C VAL A 49 -0.12 2.93 3.18
N GLU A 50 0.66 3.76 3.87
CA GLU A 50 0.84 3.63 5.31
C GLU A 50 -0.39 4.18 6.03
N VAL A 51 -1.09 3.36 6.83
CA VAL A 51 -2.21 3.82 7.67
C VAL A 51 -1.69 4.83 8.69
N THR A 52 -2.13 6.08 8.60
CA THR A 52 -1.76 7.16 9.53
C THR A 52 -2.84 7.40 10.58
N ARG A 53 -4.11 7.15 10.24
CA ARG A 53 -5.27 7.24 11.12
C ARG A 53 -6.30 6.16 10.76
N VAL A 54 -6.93 5.60 11.79
CA VAL A 54 -8.11 4.73 11.67
C VAL A 54 -9.32 5.59 12.02
N LEU A 55 -10.29 5.63 11.12
CA LEU A 55 -11.60 6.27 11.28
C LEU A 55 -12.66 5.20 11.60
N GLU A 56 -13.93 5.56 11.72
CA GLU A 56 -14.99 4.61 12.11
C GLU A 56 -15.16 3.46 11.10
N ASP A 57 -15.22 3.77 9.81
CA ASP A 57 -15.44 2.83 8.70
C ASP A 57 -14.34 2.89 7.63
N ARG A 58 -13.33 3.75 7.83
CA ARG A 58 -12.32 4.11 6.84
C ARG A 58 -10.93 4.27 7.43
N TYR A 59 -9.95 4.42 6.55
CA TYR A 59 -8.57 4.73 6.87
C TYR A 59 -8.13 5.99 6.16
N LEU A 60 -7.28 6.77 6.82
CA LEU A 60 -6.46 7.79 6.19
C LEU A 60 -5.01 7.32 6.21
N GLY A 61 -4.39 7.23 5.05
CA GLY A 61 -3.02 6.81 4.95
C GLY A 61 -2.19 7.67 4.01
N ARG A 62 -0.89 7.47 4.04
CA ARG A 62 0.08 8.20 3.24
C ARG A 62 0.71 7.26 2.22
N LEU A 63 0.71 7.65 0.94
CA LEU A 63 1.37 6.87 -0.11
C LEU A 63 2.88 6.80 0.16
N VAL A 64 3.47 5.60 0.11
CA VAL A 64 4.90 5.38 0.45
C VAL A 64 5.75 4.93 -0.73
N ASN A 65 5.21 4.93 -1.95
CA ASN A 65 5.96 4.74 -3.18
C ASN A 65 5.44 5.69 -4.27
N ASP A 66 6.31 6.06 -5.20
CA ASP A 66 5.92 6.82 -6.38
C ASP A 66 5.19 5.90 -7.39
N PRO A 67 4.18 6.42 -8.13
CA PRO A 67 3.63 5.72 -9.28
C PRO A 67 4.65 5.66 -10.43
N MET A 68 4.50 4.67 -11.30
CA MET A 68 5.35 4.46 -12.48
C MET A 68 4.78 5.11 -13.74
N SER A 69 3.47 5.06 -13.91
CA SER A 69 2.73 5.51 -15.09
C SER A 69 1.64 6.53 -14.75
N LEU A 70 1.03 6.44 -13.57
CA LEU A 70 -0.01 7.37 -13.14
C LEU A 70 0.54 8.77 -12.87
N SER A 71 -0.16 9.79 -13.37
CA SER A 71 0.18 11.20 -13.11
C SER A 71 -0.19 11.69 -11.70
N ALA A 72 -1.10 10.99 -11.03
CA ALA A 72 -1.48 11.17 -9.63
C ALA A 72 -2.05 9.85 -9.07
N PRO A 73 -1.98 9.59 -7.74
CA PRO A 73 -1.34 10.40 -6.69
C PRO A 73 0.18 10.25 -6.65
N ALA A 74 0.88 11.15 -5.95
CA ALA A 74 2.33 11.14 -5.78
C ALA A 74 2.78 10.65 -4.39
N TYR A 75 4.07 10.31 -4.23
CA TYR A 75 4.62 9.93 -2.92
C TYR A 75 4.32 10.99 -1.86
N GLY A 76 3.83 10.53 -0.70
CA GLY A 76 3.51 11.41 0.42
C GLY A 76 2.07 11.95 0.43
N ASP A 77 1.31 11.78 -0.66
CA ASP A 77 -0.10 12.17 -0.70
C ASP A 77 -0.93 11.40 0.32
N LEU A 78 -1.95 12.07 0.86
CA LEU A 78 -2.92 11.46 1.77
C LEU A 78 -4.05 10.82 0.98
N ILE A 79 -4.25 9.53 1.22
CA ILE A 79 -5.25 8.69 0.57
C ILE A 79 -6.27 8.26 1.63
N GLU A 80 -7.53 8.59 1.40
CA GLU A 80 -8.64 8.02 2.15
C GLU A 80 -9.12 6.75 1.44
N PHE A 81 -9.31 5.66 2.18
CA PHE A 81 -9.72 4.37 1.63
C PHE A 81 -10.49 3.54 2.65
N GLY A 82 -11.35 2.65 2.17
CA GLY A 82 -12.09 1.69 2.98
C GLY A 82 -11.45 0.28 2.97
N PRO A 83 -11.91 -0.63 3.85
CA PRO A 83 -11.51 -2.04 3.85
C PRO A 83 -11.69 -2.71 2.47
N GLU A 84 -12.71 -2.31 1.72
CA GLU A 84 -13.02 -2.83 0.38
C GLU A 84 -11.90 -2.59 -0.64
N ASN A 85 -11.08 -1.55 -0.46
CA ASN A 85 -9.99 -1.21 -1.37
C ASN A 85 -8.70 -2.00 -1.08
N VAL A 86 -8.60 -2.65 0.08
CA VAL A 86 -7.39 -3.37 0.52
C VAL A 86 -7.30 -4.71 -0.21
N ILE A 87 -6.25 -4.89 -1.01
CA ILE A 87 -5.99 -6.15 -1.72
C ILE A 87 -4.94 -7.02 -1.01
N ASP A 88 -4.15 -6.43 -0.11
CA ASP A 88 -3.11 -7.07 0.70
C ASP A 88 -2.65 -6.08 1.81
N PHE A 89 -2.00 -6.55 2.87
CA PHE A 89 -1.44 -5.66 3.90
C PHE A 89 -0.23 -6.26 4.64
N MET A 90 0.66 -5.37 5.10
CA MET A 90 1.82 -5.76 5.91
C MET A 90 1.76 -5.15 7.32
N ARG A 91 1.98 -6.01 8.31
CA ARG A 91 2.11 -5.62 9.73
C ARG A 91 3.53 -5.13 9.98
N LEU A 92 3.80 -3.86 9.68
CA LEU A 92 5.08 -3.26 10.07
C LEU A 92 5.04 -2.89 11.56
N GLY A 93 5.75 -3.69 12.37
CA GLY A 93 6.14 -3.32 13.72
C GLY A 93 7.27 -2.27 13.72
N PRO A 94 8.23 -2.29 14.67
CA PRO A 94 9.27 -1.26 14.80
C PRO A 94 10.27 -1.12 13.61
N LEU A 95 10.19 -1.98 12.58
CA LEU A 95 11.02 -1.97 11.37
C LEU A 95 10.84 -0.75 10.45
N ARG A 96 9.84 0.11 10.74
CA ARG A 96 9.54 1.37 10.04
C ARG A 96 10.77 2.27 9.81
N LYS A 97 11.74 2.29 10.74
CA LYS A 97 12.96 3.14 10.60
C LYS A 97 13.93 2.67 9.52
N MET A 98 13.88 1.40 9.10
CA MET A 98 14.91 0.81 8.23
C MET A 98 14.55 0.89 6.75
N LEU A 99 13.26 0.73 6.41
CA LEU A 99 12.77 0.81 5.02
C LEU A 99 12.78 2.25 4.48
N LEU A 100 12.39 3.23 5.29
CA LEU A 100 12.41 4.65 4.92
C LEU A 100 13.84 5.19 4.68
N LYS A 101 14.86 4.65 5.38
CA LYS A 101 16.27 5.05 5.19
C LYS A 101 16.83 4.62 3.83
N ARG A 102 16.36 3.52 3.25
CA ARG A 102 16.87 3.01 1.96
C ARG A 102 16.35 3.80 0.75
N GLN A 103 15.15 4.37 0.83
CA GLN A 103 14.60 5.21 -0.25
C GLN A 103 15.19 6.63 -0.27
N ALA A 104 15.53 7.20 0.90
CA ALA A 104 16.18 8.51 0.99
C ALA A 104 17.62 8.52 0.43
N SER A 105 18.26 7.36 0.28
CA SER A 105 19.66 7.24 -0.18
C SER A 105 19.82 7.05 -1.69
N ARG A 106 18.73 6.99 -2.47
CA ARG A 106 18.77 6.88 -3.95
C ARG A 106 18.56 8.21 -4.67
N ARG A 107 18.45 9.32 -3.93
CA ARG A 107 18.57 10.69 -4.45
C ARG A 107 19.86 11.28 -3.90
N GLY A 108 20.98 10.89 -4.50
CA GLY A 108 22.33 11.39 -4.26
C GLY A 108 23.16 11.19 -5.51
#